data_AF-A0AAU2JJT7-F1
#
_entry.id   AF-A0AAU2JJT7-F1
#
_cell.length_a   1.000
_cell.length_b   1.000
_cell.length_c   1.000
_cell.angle_alpha   90.00
_cell.angle_beta   90.00
_cell.angle_gamma   90.00
#
_symmetry.space_group_name_H-M   'P 1'
#
loop_
_entity.id
_entity.type
_entity.pdbx_description
1 polymer ?
#
loop_
_entity_poly.entity_id
_entity_poly.type
_entity_poly.pdbx_seq_one_letter_code
_entity_poly.pdbx_strand_id
1 'polypeptide(L)' 'MPDDLHARYMQATATWRTHLDNCRPCQDSQYCPAGAQLFERFSRLQDAYNQRLRRR' A
#
# COMPACT_ATOMS: atom_id res chain seq x y z
N MET A 1 2.25 -15.65 11.50
CA MET A 1 1.90 -15.07 12.82
C MET A 1 1.00 -13.85 12.61
N PRO A 2 0.25 -13.40 13.62
CA PRO A 2 -0.45 -12.12 13.58
C PRO A 2 0.49 -10.94 13.27
N ASP A 3 1.78 -11.04 13.57
CA ASP A 3 2.81 -10.08 13.21
C ASP A 3 3.05 -9.91 11.70
N ASP A 4 2.68 -10.89 10.87
CA ASP A 4 2.85 -10.81 9.41
C ASP A 4 1.97 -9.74 8.76
N LEU A 5 0.78 -9.46 9.29
CA LEU A 5 -0.16 -8.54 8.64
C LEU A 5 0.38 -7.10 8.67
N HIS A 6 0.93 -6.68 9.81
CA HIS A 6 1.56 -5.37 9.93
C HIS A 6 2.81 -5.28 9.04
N ALA A 7 3.66 -6.31 9.02
CA ALA A 7 4.84 -6.35 8.17
C ALA A 7 4.47 -6.27 6.67
N ARG A 8 3.45 -7.03 6.23
CA ARG A 8 2.94 -6.99 4.85
C ARG A 8 2.34 -5.62 4.50
N TYR A 9 1.61 -5.00 5.42
CA TYR A 9 1.08 -3.65 5.26
C TYR A 9 2.22 -2.62 5.09
N MET A 10 3.26 -2.68 5.93
CA MET A 10 4.41 -1.78 5.83
C MET A 10 5.19 -1.99 4.53
N GLN A 11 5.39 -3.24 4.12
CA GLN A 11 6.05 -3.55 2.86
C GLN A 11 5.26 -3.01 1.65
N ALA A 12 3.94 -3.20 1.62
CA ALA A 12 3.10 -2.67 0.54
C ALA A 12 3.15 -1.14 0.48
N THR A 13 3.15 -0.48 1.64
CA THR A 13 3.31 0.99 1.74
C THR A 13 4.65 1.43 1.19
N ALA A 14 5.74 0.75 1.55
CA ALA A 14 7.08 1.05 1.07
C ALA A 14 7.17 0.89 -0.46
N THR A 15 6.66 -0.22 -1.01
CA THR A 15 6.64 -0.46 -2.46
C THR A 15 5.86 0.61 -3.21
N TRP A 16 4.68 0.99 -2.70
CA TRP A 16 3.89 2.07 -3.31
C TRP A 16 4.63 3.41 -3.30
N ARG A 17 5.24 3.78 -2.17
CA ARG A 17 6.04 5.01 -2.06
C ARG A 17 7.25 5.02 -2.99
N THR A 18 8.01 3.92 -3.05
CA THR A 18 9.13 3.77 -3.98
C THR A 18 8.66 3.92 -5.43
N HIS A 19 7.48 3.40 -5.76
CA HIS A 19 6.92 3.59 -7.11
C HIS A 19 6.56 5.05 -7.38
N LEU A 20 5.93 5.76 -6.44
CA LEU A 20 5.62 7.18 -6.61
C LEU A 20 6.89 8.02 -6.87
N ASP A 21 7.99 7.70 -6.18
CA ASP A 21 9.27 8.39 -6.32
C ASP A 21 9.96 8.10 -7.67
N ASN A 22 9.80 6.89 -8.21
CA ASN A 22 10.51 6.46 -9.43
C ASN A 22 9.65 6.52 -10.70
N CYS A 23 8.33 6.74 -10.58
CA CYS A 23 7.41 6.73 -11.71
C CYS A 23 7.08 8.15 -12.17
N ARG A 24 7.59 8.54 -13.35
CA ARG A 24 7.33 9.85 -13.97
C ARG A 24 5.83 10.16 -14.09
N PRO A 25 4.96 9.28 -14.61
CA PRO A 25 3.50 9.51 -14.59
C PRO A 25 2.94 9.84 -13.21
N CYS A 26 3.35 9.12 -12.15
CA CYS A 26 2.89 9.39 -10.80
C CYS A 26 3.39 10.75 -10.27
N GLN A 27 4.62 11.15 -10.62
CA GLN A 27 5.19 12.46 -10.25
C GLN A 27 4.46 13.61 -10.95
N ASP A 28 4.11 13.43 -12.23
CA ASP A 28 3.31 14.37 -13.00
C ASP A 28 1.81 14.34 -12.63
N SER A 29 1.42 13.64 -11.56
CA SER A 29 0.03 13.44 -11.15
C SER A 29 -0.87 12.85 -12.25
N GLN A 30 -0.27 12.14 -13.20
CA GLN A 30 -0.98 11.41 -14.25
C GLN A 30 -1.40 10.03 -13.75
N TYR A 31 -2.45 9.49 -14.37
CA TYR A 31 -2.93 8.15 -14.07
C TYR A 31 -1.84 7.12 -14.38
N CYS A 32 -1.47 6.32 -13.37
CA CYS A 32 -0.54 5.22 -13.51
C CYS A 32 -1.23 3.90 -13.12
N PRO A 33 -1.42 2.95 -14.06
CA PRO A 33 -2.07 1.67 -13.76
C PRO A 33 -1.26 0.81 -12.77
N ALA A 34 0.07 0.93 -12.77
CA ALA A 34 0.93 0.27 -11.80
C ALA A 34 0.79 0.91 -10.40
N GLY A 35 0.77 2.24 -10.32
CA GLY A 35 0.52 2.98 -9.09
C GLY A 35 -0.85 2.67 -8.49
N ALA A 36 -1.89 2.57 -9.33
CA ALA A 36 -3.24 2.20 -8.93
C ALA A 36 -3.31 0.79 -8.32
N GLN A 37 -2.67 -0.21 -8.95
CA GLN A 37 -2.60 -1.58 -8.39
C GLN A 37 -1.85 -1.63 -7.05
N LEU A 38 -0.74 -0.90 -6.93
CA LEU A 38 0.02 -0.81 -5.67
C LEU A 38 -0.81 -0.14 -4.57
N PHE A 39 -1.52 0.93 -4.90
CA PHE A 39 -2.40 1.63 -3.97
C PHE A 39 -3.57 0.76 -3.52
N GLU A 40 -4.20 0.00 -4.43
CA GLU A 40 -5.27 -0.93 -4.09
C GLU A 40 -4.78 -2.01 -3.11
N ARG A 41 -3.61 -2.60 -3.40
CA ARG A 41 -2.99 -3.60 -2.53
C ARG A 41 -2.68 -3.06 -1.14
N PHE A 42 -2.10 -1.87 -1.07
CA PHE A 42 -1.85 -1.15 0.18
C PHE A 42 -3.16 -0.91 0.95
N SER A 43 -4.20 -0.42 0.28
CA SER A 43 -5.49 -0.08 0.88
C SER A 43 -6.19 -1.31 1.48
N ARG A 44 -6.17 -2.46 0.78
CA ARG A 44 -6.71 -3.72 1.32
C ARG A 44 -5.99 -4.18 2.59
N LEU A 45 -4.66 -4.03 2.63
CA LEU A 45 -3.85 -4.41 3.81
C LEU A 45 -4.07 -3.45 4.98
N GLN A 46 -4.19 -2.15 4.70
CA GLN A 46 -4.53 -1.14 5.70
C GLN A 46 -5.90 -1.43 6.32
N ASP A 47 -6.91 -1.71 5.49
CA ASP A 47 -8.26 -2.03 5.95
C ASP A 47 -8.27 -3.30 6.81
N ALA A 48 -7.61 -4.37 6.36
CA ALA A 48 -7.48 -5.61 7.14
C ALA A 48 -6.78 -5.38 8.50
N TYR A 49 -5.74 -4.54 8.52
CA TYR A 49 -5.03 -4.18 9.76
C TYR A 49 -5.95 -3.39 10.71
N ASN A 50 -6.65 -2.38 10.20
CA ASN A 50 -7.59 -1.57 10.97
C ASN A 50 -8.76 -2.39 11.52
N GLN A 51 -9.34 -3.28 10.70
CA GLN A 51 -10.39 -4.20 11.14
C GLN A 51 -9.91 -5.09 12.29
N ARG A 52 -8.66 -5.55 12.24
CA ARG A 52 -8.08 -6.35 13.32
C ARG A 52 -7.83 -5.52 14.58
N LEU A 53 -7.33 -4.30 14.46
CA LEU A 53 -7.15 -3.40 15.60
C LEU A 53 -8.47 -3.14 16.32
N ARG A 54 -9.57 -2.99 15.59
CA ARG A 54 -10.92 -2.80 16.17
C ARG A 54 -11.49 -4.03 16.87
N ARG A 55 -10.99 -5.22 16.54
CA ARG A 55 -11.42 -6.50 17.14
C ARG A 55 -10.58 -6.90 18.35
N ARG A 56 -9.57 -6.09 18.70
CA ARG A 56 -8.66 -6.30 19.82
C ARG A 56 -9.06 -5.41 20.97
#